data_AF-A0A0N1DTM4-F1
#
_entry.id   AF-A0A0N1DTM4-F1
#
_cell.length_a   1.000
_cell.length_b   1.000
_cell.length_c   1.000
_cell.angle_alpha   90.00
_cell.angle_beta   90.00
_cell.angle_gamma   90.00
#
_symmetry.space_group_name_H-M   'P 1'
#
loop_
_entity.id
_entity.type
_entity.pdbx_description
1 polymer ?
#
loop_
_entity_poly.entity_id
_entity_poly.type
_entity_poly.pdbx_seq_one_letter_code
_entity_poly.pdbx_strand_id
1 'polypeptide(L)'
;MKKFLTFLFSLSLSFFLCQKVELKKVTDSSQIFKGEIAGVPVTMQLYFAGIADCSLYQYFVDGWYYYDKYQKKIPLTGIYDYGKLSLYNFGTKQKQNAKSFRDSITSPQKVEKTAEIAEALHPKESIVFEQNDKENPILGNFYLNEKTQPAKLFTGNDMIYRYNNYLILPNNKKINTFDFINKHGGNQLISYASGENGNRVLLYFEESSNFNACGRCGASEGEKGYRVLYFTKDWNYKNYEEFLTESCLENIYDTKETKSKDKKMLTFKVNKTESTSAYIFTVDVKNASVRKSK
;
A
#
# COMPACT_ATOMS: atom_id res chain seq x y z
N MET A 1 44.13 10.86 31.63
CA MET A 1 43.06 11.33 30.71
C MET A 1 43.06 10.65 29.34
N LYS A 2 44.20 10.43 28.67
CA LYS A 2 44.22 9.76 27.34
C LYS A 2 43.51 8.38 27.31
N LYS A 3 43.70 7.53 28.32
CA LYS A 3 43.08 6.18 28.38
C LYS A 3 41.55 6.20 28.57
N PHE A 4 40.99 7.25 29.17
CA PHE A 4 39.54 7.38 29.38
C PHE A 4 38.83 7.85 28.10
N LEU A 5 39.49 8.72 27.31
CA LEU A 5 38.97 9.16 26.02
C LEU A 5 38.93 8.01 25.00
N THR A 6 39.94 7.13 24.99
CA THR A 6 39.96 5.96 24.11
C THR A 6 38.86 4.97 24.45
N PHE A 7 38.56 4.78 25.74
CA PHE A 7 37.51 3.86 26.19
C PHE A 7 36.10 4.37 25.85
N LEU A 8 35.85 5.68 26.01
CA LEU A 8 34.61 6.33 25.58
C LEU A 8 34.42 6.29 24.05
N PHE A 9 35.51 6.43 23.28
CA PHE A 9 35.47 6.35 21.82
C PHE A 9 35.26 4.91 21.31
N SER A 10 35.80 3.90 22.00
CA SER A 10 35.52 2.48 21.69
C SER A 10 34.10 2.05 22.08
N LEU A 11 33.55 2.60 23.17
CA LEU A 11 32.15 2.33 23.55
C LEU A 11 31.18 2.96 22.54
N SER A 12 31.42 4.18 22.07
CA SER A 12 30.54 4.83 21.09
C SER A 12 30.57 4.14 19.73
N LEU A 13 31.72 3.66 19.24
CA LEU A 13 31.80 2.87 18.00
C LEU A 13 31.03 1.54 18.06
N SER A 14 30.92 0.93 19.24
CA SER A 14 30.21 -0.34 19.43
C SER A 14 28.70 -0.20 19.29
N PHE A 15 28.14 0.99 19.51
CA PHE A 15 26.71 1.26 19.36
C PHE A 15 26.28 1.56 17.91
N PHE A 16 27.22 1.83 16.99
CA PHE A 16 26.89 2.16 15.60
C PHE A 16 26.81 0.96 14.65
N LEU A 17 27.20 -0.25 15.08
CA LEU A 17 27.41 -1.40 14.17
C LEU A 17 26.34 -2.49 14.25
N CYS A 18 25.27 -2.32 15.04
CA CYS A 18 24.24 -3.35 15.20
C CYS A 18 22.84 -2.78 14.97
N GLN A 19 22.59 -2.24 13.78
CA GLN A 19 21.22 -1.92 13.39
C GLN A 19 20.46 -3.23 13.15
N LYS A 20 19.45 -3.45 13.97
CA LYS A 20 18.51 -4.58 13.87
C LYS A 20 17.55 -4.34 12.71
N VAL A 21 17.08 -5.41 12.07
CA VAL A 21 15.98 -5.31 11.10
C VAL A 21 14.72 -4.90 11.85
N GLU A 22 14.03 -3.89 11.35
CA GLU A 22 12.77 -3.39 11.91
C GLU A 22 11.71 -3.27 10.82
N LEU A 23 10.44 -3.43 11.20
CA LEU A 23 9.30 -3.18 10.34
C LEU A 23 8.49 -2.02 10.90
N LYS A 24 8.42 -0.93 10.15
CA LYS A 24 7.61 0.25 10.49
C LYS A 24 6.40 0.35 9.56
N LYS A 25 5.21 0.20 10.14
CA LYS A 25 3.94 0.39 9.45
C LYS A 25 3.60 1.87 9.38
N VAL A 26 3.26 2.37 8.21
CA VAL A 26 2.84 3.75 7.99
C VAL A 26 1.68 3.74 7.01
N THR A 27 0.51 4.19 7.46
CA THR A 27 -0.62 4.42 6.55
C THR A 27 -0.54 5.84 6.03
N ASP A 28 -0.28 6.00 4.74
CA ASP A 28 -0.40 7.30 4.09
C ASP A 28 -1.88 7.55 3.79
N SER A 29 -2.40 8.66 4.29
CA SER A 29 -3.75 9.16 3.99
C SER A 29 -3.70 10.45 3.16
N SER A 30 -2.53 10.80 2.63
CA SER A 30 -2.34 11.98 1.80
C SER A 30 -1.15 11.82 0.88
N GLN A 31 -1.19 12.48 -0.27
CA GLN A 31 -0.07 12.54 -1.19
C GLN A 31 0.01 13.92 -1.85
N ILE A 32 1.25 14.36 -2.11
CA ILE A 32 1.54 15.52 -2.94
C ILE A 32 1.95 15.00 -4.33
N PHE A 33 1.29 15.51 -5.35
CA PHE A 33 1.59 15.26 -6.74
C PHE A 33 2.17 16.51 -7.40
N LYS A 34 3.16 16.29 -8.26
CA LYS A 34 3.68 17.28 -9.21
C LYS A 34 3.21 16.89 -10.59
N GLY A 35 2.84 17.87 -11.39
CA GLY A 35 2.30 17.63 -12.71
C GLY A 35 2.22 18.89 -13.56
N GLU A 36 1.48 18.80 -14.65
CA GLU A 36 1.18 19.92 -15.54
C GLU A 36 -0.29 19.91 -15.98
N ILE A 37 -0.84 21.10 -16.22
CA ILE A 37 -2.10 21.32 -16.91
C ILE A 37 -1.82 22.29 -18.06
N ALA A 38 -2.14 21.91 -19.28
CA ALA A 38 -1.83 22.71 -20.48
C ALA A 38 -0.34 23.10 -20.60
N GLY A 39 0.57 22.23 -20.15
CA GLY A 39 2.02 22.50 -20.11
C GLY A 39 2.46 23.46 -19.00
N VAL A 40 1.55 23.92 -18.13
CA VAL A 40 1.87 24.77 -16.99
C VAL A 40 2.06 23.91 -15.74
N PRO A 41 3.18 24.03 -15.01
CA PRO A 41 3.42 23.26 -13.80
C PRO A 41 2.39 23.50 -12.70
N VAL A 42 1.93 22.41 -12.10
CA VAL A 42 0.99 22.40 -10.97
C VAL A 42 1.49 21.51 -9.83
N THR A 43 1.07 21.86 -8.62
CA THR A 43 1.21 21.03 -7.43
C THR A 43 -0.18 20.72 -6.90
N MET A 44 -0.41 19.47 -6.55
CA MET A 44 -1.66 19.00 -5.98
C MET A 44 -1.40 18.29 -4.66
N GLN A 45 -2.18 18.59 -3.62
CA GLN A 45 -2.18 17.84 -2.38
C GLN A 45 -3.55 17.24 -2.16
N LEU A 46 -3.60 15.92 -2.13
CA LEU A 46 -4.81 15.13 -1.99
C LEU A 46 -4.78 14.34 -0.69
N TYR A 47 -5.97 14.14 -0.12
CA TYR A 47 -6.20 13.46 1.13
C TYR A 47 -7.31 12.42 0.94
N PHE A 48 -7.12 11.25 1.54
CA PHE A 48 -8.18 10.26 1.68
C PHE A 48 -9.32 10.83 2.52
N ALA A 49 -10.54 10.79 1.99
CA ALA A 49 -11.74 11.37 2.60
C ALA A 49 -12.82 10.32 2.95
N GLY A 50 -12.47 9.04 2.97
CA GLY A 50 -13.36 7.93 3.31
C GLY A 50 -13.58 6.98 2.15
N ILE A 51 -13.97 5.75 2.47
CA ILE A 51 -14.32 4.73 1.47
C ILE A 51 -15.63 5.16 0.81
N ALA A 52 -15.70 5.09 -0.53
CA ALA A 52 -16.88 5.52 -1.28
C ALA A 52 -18.03 4.52 -1.17
N ASP A 53 -17.69 3.25 -1.01
CA ASP A 53 -18.63 2.16 -0.81
C ASP A 53 -17.97 1.02 -0.02
N CYS A 54 -17.67 -0.12 -0.65
CA CYS A 54 -17.08 -1.29 0.01
C CYS A 54 -15.70 -1.71 -0.51
N SER A 55 -15.16 -1.02 -1.52
CA SER A 55 -13.80 -1.30 -2.01
C SER A 55 -12.77 -0.33 -1.44
N LEU A 56 -11.68 -0.84 -0.88
CA LEU A 56 -10.53 -0.02 -0.47
C LEU A 56 -9.79 0.63 -1.66
N TYR A 57 -10.09 0.23 -2.90
CA TYR A 57 -9.65 0.90 -4.13
C TYR A 57 -10.66 1.91 -4.67
N GLN A 58 -11.76 2.13 -3.95
CA GLN A 58 -12.78 3.13 -4.27
C GLN A 58 -12.99 4.04 -3.06
N TYR A 59 -12.43 5.24 -3.13
CA TYR A 59 -12.47 6.16 -2.00
C TYR A 59 -12.62 7.59 -2.45
N PHE A 60 -13.29 8.37 -1.61
CA PHE A 60 -13.37 9.80 -1.77
C PHE A 60 -12.03 10.45 -1.51
N VAL A 61 -11.80 11.52 -2.24
CA VAL A 61 -10.58 12.32 -2.15
C VAL A 61 -10.98 13.77 -1.96
N ASP A 62 -10.36 14.44 -1.00
CA ASP A 62 -10.43 15.89 -0.85
C ASP A 62 -9.02 16.47 -1.03
N GLY A 63 -8.92 17.76 -1.34
CA GLY A 63 -7.62 18.40 -1.45
C GLY A 63 -7.65 19.74 -2.13
N TRP A 64 -6.53 20.06 -2.75
CA TRP A 64 -6.36 21.26 -3.54
C TRP A 64 -5.26 21.07 -4.58
N TYR A 65 -5.29 21.90 -5.61
CA TYR A 65 -4.14 22.11 -6.49
C TYR A 65 -3.83 23.61 -6.62
N TYR A 66 -2.64 23.93 -7.09
CA TYR A 66 -2.31 25.28 -7.54
C TYR A 66 -1.37 25.21 -8.73
N TYR A 67 -1.35 26.29 -9.51
CA TYR A 67 -0.28 26.55 -10.47
C TYR A 67 0.95 27.08 -9.75
N ASP A 68 2.12 26.49 -9.99
CA ASP A 68 3.33 26.73 -9.19
C ASP A 68 3.76 28.22 -9.19
N LYS A 69 3.48 28.93 -10.28
CA LYS A 69 3.73 30.37 -10.41
C LYS A 69 2.90 31.23 -9.46
N TYR A 70 1.64 30.86 -9.20
CA TYR A 70 0.69 31.69 -8.45
C TYR A 70 0.44 31.20 -7.03
N GLN A 71 0.60 29.90 -6.78
CA GLN A 71 0.40 29.24 -5.47
C GLN A 71 -0.98 29.49 -4.83
N LYS A 72 -1.95 29.97 -5.60
CA LYS A 72 -3.34 30.09 -5.16
C LYS A 72 -3.99 28.72 -5.15
N LYS A 73 -4.30 28.21 -3.96
CA LYS A 73 -4.97 26.93 -3.77
C LYS A 73 -6.38 26.97 -4.33
N ILE A 74 -6.68 25.98 -5.15
CA ILE A 74 -7.99 25.74 -5.75
C ILE A 74 -8.48 24.41 -5.17
N PRO A 75 -9.60 24.39 -4.43
CA PRO A 75 -10.03 23.21 -3.71
C PRO A 75 -10.58 22.14 -4.67
N LEU A 76 -10.40 20.88 -4.29
CA LEU A 76 -10.83 19.71 -5.03
C LEU A 76 -11.57 18.75 -4.12
N THR A 77 -12.58 18.10 -4.68
CA THR A 77 -13.25 16.90 -4.14
C THR A 77 -13.44 15.92 -5.27
N GLY A 78 -13.31 14.63 -5.03
CA GLY A 78 -13.37 13.64 -6.08
C GLY A 78 -13.44 12.21 -5.59
N ILE A 79 -13.18 11.29 -6.51
CA ILE A 79 -13.10 9.86 -6.26
C ILE A 79 -11.82 9.30 -6.89
N TYR A 80 -11.20 8.35 -6.19
CA TYR A 80 -10.25 7.42 -6.77
C TYR A 80 -10.99 6.10 -6.98
N ASP A 81 -10.97 5.57 -8.19
CA ASP A 81 -11.68 4.36 -8.60
C ASP A 81 -10.74 3.47 -9.43
N TYR A 82 -10.10 2.47 -8.79
CA TYR A 82 -9.19 1.50 -9.44
C TYR A 82 -8.15 2.11 -10.41
N GLY A 83 -7.51 3.23 -10.03
CA GLY A 83 -6.49 3.91 -10.87
C GLY A 83 -7.05 5.01 -11.77
N LYS A 84 -8.35 5.30 -11.66
CA LYS A 84 -8.96 6.50 -12.22
C LYS A 84 -9.19 7.52 -11.11
N LEU A 85 -8.53 8.66 -11.21
CA LEU A 85 -8.65 9.77 -10.26
C LEU A 85 -9.46 10.90 -10.91
N SER A 86 -10.71 11.07 -10.47
CA SER A 86 -11.62 12.11 -10.97
C SER A 86 -11.85 13.17 -9.90
N LEU A 87 -11.46 14.41 -10.20
CA LEU A 87 -11.41 15.53 -9.26
C LEU A 87 -12.24 16.70 -9.77
N TYR A 88 -12.97 17.35 -8.87
CA TYR A 88 -13.93 18.41 -9.19
C TYR A 88 -13.74 19.62 -8.27
N ASN A 89 -13.85 20.80 -8.87
CA ASN A 89 -13.95 22.07 -8.17
C ASN A 89 -15.31 22.71 -8.49
N PHE A 90 -16.17 22.84 -7.49
CA PHE A 90 -17.51 23.44 -7.58
C PHE A 90 -17.51 24.96 -7.30
N GLY A 91 -16.35 25.62 -7.36
CA GLY A 91 -16.20 27.06 -7.19
C GLY A 91 -16.65 27.55 -5.81
N THR A 92 -17.51 28.57 -5.77
CA THR A 92 -17.97 29.17 -4.51
C THR A 92 -18.83 28.22 -3.67
N LYS A 93 -19.40 27.17 -4.29
CA LYS A 93 -20.22 26.16 -3.62
C LYS A 93 -19.43 24.90 -3.24
N GLN A 94 -18.09 24.92 -3.27
CA GLN A 94 -17.24 23.75 -3.01
C GLN A 94 -17.69 22.93 -1.80
N LYS A 95 -17.84 23.55 -0.62
CA LYS A 95 -18.16 22.81 0.61
C LYS A 95 -19.53 22.13 0.57
N GLN A 96 -20.53 22.80 0.01
CA GLN A 96 -21.89 22.26 -0.08
C GLN A 96 -21.94 21.13 -1.11
N ASN A 97 -21.43 21.38 -2.32
CA ASN A 97 -21.48 20.40 -3.41
C ASN A 97 -20.55 19.21 -3.16
N ALA A 98 -19.41 19.39 -2.49
CA ALA A 98 -18.55 18.28 -2.06
C ALA A 98 -19.29 17.33 -1.12
N LYS A 99 -20.09 17.88 -0.18
CA LYS A 99 -20.93 17.06 0.69
C LYS A 99 -22.01 16.34 -0.12
N SER A 100 -22.77 17.07 -0.94
CA SER A 100 -23.83 16.46 -1.77
C SER A 100 -23.29 15.40 -2.74
N PHE A 101 -22.09 15.60 -3.29
CA PHE A 101 -21.40 14.65 -4.15
C PHE A 101 -21.13 13.34 -3.42
N ARG A 102 -20.52 13.40 -2.22
CA ARG A 102 -20.25 12.21 -1.40
C ARG A 102 -21.53 11.52 -0.92
N ASP A 103 -22.48 12.29 -0.40
CA ASP A 103 -23.76 11.77 0.10
C ASP A 103 -24.58 11.10 -1.03
N SER A 104 -24.31 11.46 -2.29
CA SER A 104 -24.99 10.84 -3.44
C SER A 104 -24.40 9.48 -3.81
N ILE A 105 -23.11 9.24 -3.57
CA ILE A 105 -22.40 8.00 -3.93
C ILE A 105 -22.43 7.05 -2.73
N THR A 106 -23.33 6.08 -2.78
CA THR A 106 -23.65 5.19 -1.63
C THR A 106 -23.71 3.71 -2.01
N SER A 107 -23.29 3.37 -3.23
CA SER A 107 -23.30 1.98 -3.73
C SER A 107 -22.35 1.86 -4.93
N PRO A 108 -21.93 0.62 -5.31
CA PRO A 108 -21.05 0.41 -6.46
C PRO A 108 -21.60 1.00 -7.76
N GLN A 109 -22.91 0.83 -8.02
CA GLN A 109 -23.54 1.35 -9.24
C GLN A 109 -23.49 2.88 -9.31
N LYS A 110 -23.47 3.56 -8.17
CA LYS A 110 -23.33 5.01 -8.12
C LYS A 110 -21.89 5.48 -8.26
N VAL A 111 -20.92 4.66 -7.85
CA VAL A 111 -19.49 4.91 -8.12
C VAL A 111 -19.25 4.95 -9.64
N GLU A 112 -19.83 4.02 -10.39
CA GLU A 112 -19.75 4.02 -11.87
C GLU A 112 -20.36 5.27 -12.51
N LYS A 113 -21.34 5.89 -11.84
CA LYS A 113 -22.03 7.13 -12.28
C LYS A 113 -21.42 8.41 -11.70
N THR A 114 -20.19 8.35 -11.19
CA THR A 114 -19.54 9.50 -10.56
C THR A 114 -19.51 10.74 -11.47
N ALA A 115 -19.25 10.57 -12.77
CA ALA A 115 -19.23 11.68 -13.72
C ALA A 115 -20.61 12.38 -13.83
N GLU A 116 -21.68 11.60 -14.01
CA GLU A 116 -23.06 12.12 -14.09
C GLU A 116 -23.46 12.86 -12.80
N ILE A 117 -23.13 12.28 -11.64
CA ILE A 117 -23.41 12.87 -10.32
C ILE A 117 -22.66 14.19 -10.16
N ALA A 118 -21.39 14.23 -10.56
CA ALA A 118 -20.60 15.46 -10.50
C ALA A 118 -21.16 16.54 -11.44
N GLU A 119 -21.45 16.18 -12.70
CA GLU A 119 -21.99 17.11 -13.71
C GLU A 119 -23.31 17.75 -13.28
N ALA A 120 -24.19 17.00 -12.63
CA ALA A 120 -25.44 17.52 -12.07
C ALA A 120 -25.22 18.59 -10.97
N LEU A 121 -24.02 18.65 -10.37
CA LEU A 121 -23.62 19.67 -9.41
C LEU A 121 -22.87 20.85 -10.05
N HIS A 122 -22.78 20.87 -11.38
CA HIS A 122 -22.20 21.94 -12.20
C HIS A 122 -20.78 22.35 -11.74
N PRO A 123 -19.78 21.46 -11.87
CA PRO A 123 -18.42 21.78 -11.50
C PRO A 123 -17.90 22.93 -12.38
N LYS A 124 -17.15 23.85 -11.78
CA LYS A 124 -16.48 24.92 -12.51
C LYS A 124 -15.36 24.37 -13.39
N GLU A 125 -14.67 23.36 -12.88
CA GLU A 125 -13.60 22.64 -13.58
C GLU A 125 -13.49 21.22 -13.02
N SER A 126 -13.00 20.31 -13.84
CA SER A 126 -12.70 18.93 -13.45
C SER A 126 -11.36 18.47 -14.02
N ILE A 127 -10.75 17.51 -13.34
CA ILE A 127 -9.48 16.90 -13.72
C ILE A 127 -9.66 15.39 -13.62
N VAL A 128 -9.41 14.67 -14.69
CA VAL A 128 -9.52 13.20 -14.72
C VAL A 128 -8.18 12.63 -15.16
N PHE A 129 -7.56 11.86 -14.28
CA PHE A 129 -6.37 11.07 -14.58
C PHE A 129 -6.76 9.59 -14.68
N GLU A 130 -6.22 8.92 -15.68
CA GLU A 130 -6.47 7.49 -15.90
C GLU A 130 -5.14 6.77 -16.00
N GLN A 131 -4.90 5.86 -15.07
CA GLN A 131 -3.74 4.99 -15.09
C GLN A 131 -4.00 3.82 -16.05
N ASN A 132 -3.58 3.95 -17.31
CA ASN A 132 -3.67 2.85 -18.27
C ASN A 132 -2.59 1.78 -18.04
N ASP A 133 -1.42 2.18 -17.51
CA ASP A 133 -0.30 1.31 -17.12
C ASP A 133 0.50 1.94 -15.97
N LYS A 134 1.42 1.19 -15.32
CA LYS A 134 2.39 1.73 -14.32
C LYS A 134 3.46 2.64 -14.96
N GLU A 135 3.13 3.29 -16.06
CA GLU A 135 3.98 4.21 -16.78
C GLU A 135 4.01 5.58 -16.10
N ASN A 136 5.16 6.26 -16.23
CA ASN A 136 5.36 7.62 -15.78
C ASN A 136 5.62 8.48 -17.03
N PRO A 137 4.81 9.51 -17.31
CA PRO A 137 3.78 10.11 -16.46
C PRO A 137 2.39 9.46 -16.59
N ILE A 138 1.57 9.59 -15.52
CA ILE A 138 0.12 9.34 -15.62
C ILE A 138 -0.52 10.49 -16.38
N LEU A 139 -1.26 10.17 -17.44
CA LEU A 139 -1.92 11.14 -18.31
C LEU A 139 -3.37 11.39 -17.86
N GLY A 140 -3.90 12.54 -18.25
CA GLY A 140 -5.26 12.94 -17.93
C GLY A 140 -5.73 14.13 -18.75
N ASN A 141 -6.95 14.54 -18.45
CA ASN A 141 -7.63 15.66 -19.08
C ASN A 141 -8.11 16.66 -18.02
N PHE A 142 -7.93 17.94 -18.32
CA PHE A 142 -8.48 19.06 -17.57
C PHE A 142 -9.62 19.67 -18.37
N TYR A 143 -10.79 19.79 -17.75
CA TYR A 143 -12.00 20.33 -18.36
C TYR A 143 -12.36 21.64 -17.66
N LEU A 144 -12.44 22.71 -18.45
CA LEU A 144 -12.85 24.03 -18.00
C LEU A 144 -13.84 24.61 -19.01
N ASN A 145 -15.11 24.70 -18.60
CA ASN A 145 -16.22 24.97 -19.51
C ASN A 145 -16.21 23.96 -20.68
N GLU A 146 -16.30 24.42 -21.93
CA GLU A 146 -16.28 23.58 -23.13
C GLU A 146 -14.85 23.25 -23.63
N LYS A 147 -13.81 23.64 -22.89
CA LYS A 147 -12.41 23.43 -23.30
C LYS A 147 -11.80 22.26 -22.55
N THR A 148 -11.21 21.35 -23.32
CA THR A 148 -10.37 20.26 -22.82
C THR A 148 -8.89 20.61 -23.02
N GLN A 149 -8.09 20.41 -21.99
CA GLN A 149 -6.65 20.62 -22.00
C GLN A 149 -5.94 19.35 -21.49
N PRO A 150 -4.74 19.03 -21.98
CA PRO A 150 -3.98 17.91 -21.46
C PRO A 150 -3.55 18.17 -20.02
N ALA A 151 -3.61 17.14 -19.19
CA ALA A 151 -3.05 17.11 -17.85
C ALA A 151 -2.14 15.89 -17.68
N LYS A 152 -1.15 15.97 -16.79
CA LYS A 152 -0.32 14.81 -16.43
C LYS A 152 0.24 14.94 -15.01
N LEU A 153 0.44 13.80 -14.35
CA LEU A 153 1.16 13.69 -13.09
C LEU A 153 2.53 13.04 -13.33
N PHE A 154 3.58 13.61 -12.76
CA PHE A 154 4.96 13.12 -12.88
C PHE A 154 5.25 11.97 -11.91
N THR A 155 4.38 10.97 -11.93
CA THR A 155 4.46 9.75 -11.13
C THR A 155 3.82 8.61 -11.92
N GLY A 156 4.24 7.37 -11.66
CA GLY A 156 3.54 6.15 -12.09
C GLY A 156 2.64 5.56 -11.00
N ASN A 157 2.40 6.30 -9.92
CA ASN A 157 1.56 5.89 -8.80
C ASN A 157 0.74 7.09 -8.28
N ASP A 158 -0.56 7.02 -8.50
CA ASP A 158 -1.60 7.99 -8.10
C ASP A 158 -2.36 7.58 -6.83
N MET A 159 -2.00 6.45 -6.19
CA MET A 159 -2.67 5.99 -4.97
C MET A 159 -2.41 6.92 -3.78
N ILE A 160 -3.46 7.58 -3.30
CA ILE A 160 -3.41 8.48 -2.13
C ILE A 160 -3.40 7.70 -0.81
N TYR A 161 -4.20 6.63 -0.74
CA TYR A 161 -4.34 5.81 0.46
C TYR A 161 -3.48 4.54 0.36
N ARG A 162 -2.44 4.43 1.20
CA ARG A 162 -1.44 3.35 1.09
C ARG A 162 -1.06 2.78 2.44
N TYR A 163 -1.07 1.45 2.55
CA TYR A 163 -0.58 0.71 3.71
C TYR A 163 0.92 0.41 3.55
N ASN A 164 1.76 1.42 3.74
CA ASN A 164 3.20 1.23 3.62
C ASN A 164 3.75 0.41 4.79
N ASN A 165 4.73 -0.42 4.47
CA ASN A 165 5.39 -1.32 5.39
C ASN A 165 6.88 -1.20 5.12
N TYR A 166 7.54 -0.33 5.88
CA TYR A 166 8.95 -0.05 5.68
C TYR A 166 9.81 -1.02 6.47
N LEU A 167 10.55 -1.88 5.77
CA LEU A 167 11.65 -2.62 6.36
C LEU A 167 12.87 -1.72 6.44
N ILE A 168 13.32 -1.46 7.66
CA ILE A 168 14.57 -0.79 7.96
C ILE A 168 15.60 -1.91 8.16
N LEU A 169 16.52 -2.02 7.22
CA LEU A 169 17.57 -3.03 7.15
C LEU A 169 18.89 -2.42 7.65
N PRO A 170 19.91 -3.24 7.94
CA PRO A 170 21.24 -2.76 8.28
C PRO A 170 21.77 -1.72 7.28
N ASN A 171 22.64 -0.83 7.76
CA ASN A 171 23.16 0.32 7.02
C ASN A 171 22.08 1.34 6.60
N ASN A 172 21.01 1.49 7.40
CA ASN A 172 19.87 2.38 7.17
C ASN A 172 19.17 2.18 5.83
N LYS A 173 19.32 1.00 5.22
CA LYS A 173 18.63 0.72 3.97
C LYS A 173 17.14 0.55 4.25
N LYS A 174 16.33 1.38 3.62
CA LYS A 174 14.88 1.37 3.77
C LYS A 174 14.24 0.84 2.51
N ILE A 175 13.41 -0.18 2.62
CA ILE A 175 12.58 -0.69 1.51
C ILE A 175 11.12 -0.69 1.94
N ASN A 176 10.21 -0.39 1.02
CA ASN A 176 8.79 -0.48 1.28
C ASN A 176 8.27 -1.80 0.70
N THR A 177 7.73 -2.68 1.54
CA THR A 177 7.20 -3.95 1.05
C THR A 177 5.96 -3.76 0.18
N PHE A 178 5.27 -2.62 0.27
CA PHE A 178 4.17 -2.27 -0.61
C PHE A 178 4.55 -2.29 -2.10
N ASP A 179 5.84 -2.07 -2.41
CA ASP A 179 6.31 -1.98 -3.80
C ASP A 179 6.44 -3.35 -4.48
N PHE A 180 6.54 -4.44 -3.70
CA PHE A 180 6.84 -5.79 -4.21
C PHE A 180 6.09 -6.94 -3.54
N ILE A 181 5.44 -6.71 -2.40
CA ILE A 181 4.45 -7.61 -1.78
C ILE A 181 3.06 -7.08 -2.13
N ASN A 182 2.02 -7.87 -1.90
CA ASN A 182 0.66 -7.39 -2.06
C ASN A 182 0.39 -6.12 -1.22
N LYS A 183 -0.62 -5.36 -1.65
CA LYS A 183 -0.92 -4.04 -1.11
C LYS A 183 -1.75 -4.08 0.19
N HIS A 184 -2.14 -5.28 0.66
CA HIS A 184 -3.10 -5.47 1.77
C HIS A 184 -2.52 -5.13 3.15
N GLY A 185 -1.20 -5.00 3.24
CA GLY A 185 -0.54 -4.65 4.49
C GLY A 185 -0.42 -5.87 5.41
N GLY A 186 -0.90 -5.79 6.65
CA GLY A 186 -0.98 -6.95 7.56
C GLY A 186 0.35 -7.51 8.13
N ASN A 187 1.48 -7.22 7.50
CA ASN A 187 2.78 -7.82 7.83
C ASN A 187 3.24 -7.53 9.26
N GLN A 188 3.86 -8.51 9.91
CA GLN A 188 4.48 -8.41 11.23
C GLN A 188 5.87 -9.06 11.15
N LEU A 189 6.89 -8.37 11.65
CA LEU A 189 8.24 -8.92 11.69
C LEU A 189 8.34 -10.00 12.77
N ILE A 190 8.65 -11.23 12.37
CA ILE A 190 8.84 -12.36 13.29
C ILE A 190 10.32 -12.51 13.62
N SER A 191 11.17 -12.57 12.60
CA SER A 191 12.62 -12.71 12.77
C SER A 191 13.37 -12.37 11.49
N TYR A 192 14.70 -12.34 11.60
CA TYR A 192 15.60 -12.22 10.47
C TYR A 192 16.86 -13.06 10.74
N ALA A 193 17.54 -13.47 9.68
CA ALA A 193 18.77 -14.24 9.77
C ALA A 193 19.75 -13.83 8.66
N SER A 194 21.02 -13.74 9.03
CA SER A 194 22.13 -13.56 8.09
C SER A 194 22.88 -14.88 7.93
N GLY A 195 23.22 -15.26 6.71
CA GLY A 195 23.94 -16.50 6.43
C GLY A 195 24.77 -16.43 5.16
N GLU A 196 25.50 -17.51 4.88
CA GLU A 196 26.44 -17.59 3.75
C GLU A 196 25.76 -17.43 2.39
N ASN A 197 24.49 -17.83 2.27
CA ASN A 197 23.71 -17.74 1.03
C ASN A 197 22.93 -16.41 0.90
N GLY A 198 23.05 -15.51 1.89
CA GLY A 198 22.34 -14.24 1.93
C GLY A 198 21.57 -14.02 3.23
N ASN A 199 20.80 -12.94 3.26
CA ASN A 199 19.98 -12.58 4.41
C ASN A 199 18.50 -12.93 4.17
N ARG A 200 17.77 -13.15 5.25
CA ARG A 200 16.35 -13.50 5.23
C ARG A 200 15.58 -12.69 6.26
N VAL A 201 14.36 -12.31 5.92
CA VAL A 201 13.39 -11.72 6.83
C VAL A 201 12.13 -12.58 6.81
N LEU A 202 11.70 -13.02 7.98
CA LEU A 202 10.48 -13.79 8.16
C LEU A 202 9.39 -12.85 8.67
N LEU A 203 8.30 -12.77 7.92
CA LEU A 203 7.10 -12.04 8.27
C LEU A 203 5.96 -13.02 8.53
N TYR A 204 5.12 -12.71 9.52
CA TYR A 204 3.76 -13.22 9.59
C TYR A 204 2.84 -12.17 8.98
N PHE A 205 1.75 -12.57 8.34
CA PHE A 205 0.75 -11.63 7.84
C PHE A 205 -0.65 -12.11 8.18
N GLU A 206 -1.51 -11.11 8.36
CA GLU A 206 -2.95 -11.22 8.50
C GLU A 206 -3.56 -10.02 7.81
N GLU A 207 -4.32 -10.25 6.74
CA GLU A 207 -4.79 -9.21 5.83
C GLU A 207 -6.13 -9.59 5.19
N SER A 208 -6.83 -8.63 4.58
CA SER A 208 -8.11 -8.94 3.92
C SER A 208 -7.89 -9.82 2.68
N SER A 209 -8.74 -10.82 2.48
CA SER A 209 -8.74 -11.66 1.28
C SER A 209 -9.13 -10.90 0.01
N ASN A 210 -9.99 -9.91 0.15
CA ASN A 210 -10.42 -9.08 -0.95
C ASN A 210 -10.49 -7.63 -0.49
N PHE A 211 -9.97 -6.71 -1.32
CA PHE A 211 -10.12 -5.28 -1.07
C PHE A 211 -11.53 -4.79 -1.37
N ASN A 212 -12.31 -5.54 -2.17
CA ASN A 212 -13.74 -5.34 -2.34
C ASN A 212 -14.49 -6.15 -1.27
N ALA A 213 -14.94 -5.48 -0.21
CA ALA A 213 -15.65 -6.10 0.90
C ALA A 213 -17.05 -6.63 0.51
N CYS A 214 -17.63 -6.17 -0.61
CA CYS A 214 -18.87 -6.75 -1.15
C CYS A 214 -18.64 -7.98 -2.04
N GLY A 215 -17.39 -8.25 -2.42
CA GLY A 215 -17.02 -9.35 -3.31
C GLY A 215 -16.90 -10.69 -2.58
N ARG A 216 -16.60 -11.75 -3.34
CA ARG A 216 -16.19 -13.03 -2.76
C ARG A 216 -15.04 -12.81 -1.78
N CYS A 217 -15.15 -13.38 -0.58
CA CYS A 217 -14.18 -13.23 0.51
C CYS A 217 -13.99 -11.79 1.02
N GLY A 218 -14.97 -10.90 0.79
CA GLY A 218 -14.89 -9.52 1.28
C GLY A 218 -15.09 -9.38 2.79
N ALA A 219 -15.86 -10.29 3.40
CA ALA A 219 -16.13 -10.34 4.84
C ALA A 219 -15.50 -11.55 5.54
N SER A 220 -14.53 -12.23 4.90
CA SER A 220 -13.83 -13.36 5.53
C SER A 220 -12.84 -12.88 6.60
N GLU A 221 -12.41 -13.82 7.45
CA GLU A 221 -11.35 -13.65 8.45
C GLU A 221 -9.95 -13.36 7.84
N GLY A 222 -9.88 -13.30 6.51
CA GLY A 222 -8.73 -12.82 5.75
C GLY A 222 -7.80 -13.93 5.27
N GLU A 223 -6.64 -13.49 4.83
CA GLU A 223 -5.51 -14.32 4.44
C GLU A 223 -4.48 -14.25 5.56
N LYS A 224 -4.03 -15.41 6.03
CA LYS A 224 -3.05 -15.52 7.10
C LYS A 224 -1.92 -16.43 6.67
N GLY A 225 -0.71 -16.11 7.07
CA GLY A 225 0.43 -16.96 6.75
C GLY A 225 1.78 -16.35 7.04
N TYR A 226 2.80 -16.93 6.41
CA TYR A 226 4.19 -16.50 6.54
C TYR A 226 4.77 -16.11 5.19
N ARG A 227 5.62 -15.09 5.21
CA ARG A 227 6.43 -14.67 4.06
C ARG A 227 7.90 -14.74 4.42
N VAL A 228 8.70 -15.31 3.53
CA VAL A 228 10.16 -15.27 3.63
C VAL A 228 10.68 -14.35 2.54
N LEU A 229 11.27 -13.23 2.93
CA LEU A 229 11.92 -12.30 2.01
C LEU A 229 13.39 -12.63 1.96
N TYR A 230 13.93 -12.77 0.75
CA TYR A 230 15.32 -13.13 0.51
C TYR A 230 16.12 -11.93 0.01
N PHE A 231 17.34 -11.81 0.53
CA PHE A 231 18.25 -10.73 0.22
C PHE A 231 19.66 -11.25 -0.09
N THR A 232 20.43 -10.46 -0.84
CA THR A 232 21.90 -10.64 -0.91
C THR A 232 22.54 -10.39 0.46
N LYS A 233 23.84 -10.71 0.59
CA LYS A 233 24.63 -10.40 1.80
C LYS A 233 24.61 -8.91 2.16
N ASP A 234 24.56 -8.05 1.13
CA ASP A 234 24.48 -6.59 1.28
C ASP A 234 23.04 -6.06 1.37
N TRP A 235 22.08 -6.93 1.72
CA TRP A 235 20.67 -6.56 1.91
C TRP A 235 19.98 -6.00 0.65
N ASN A 236 20.41 -6.44 -0.54
CA ASN A 236 19.66 -6.18 -1.79
C ASN A 236 18.54 -7.20 -1.93
N TYR A 237 17.31 -6.71 -2.14
CA TYR A 237 16.13 -7.55 -2.30
C TYR A 237 16.28 -8.46 -3.53
N LYS A 238 15.87 -9.72 -3.39
CA LYS A 238 15.86 -10.71 -4.48
C LYS A 238 14.44 -11.10 -4.86
N ASN A 239 13.72 -11.70 -3.93
CA ASN A 239 12.38 -12.22 -4.10
C ASN A 239 11.75 -12.51 -2.72
N TYR A 240 10.53 -13.03 -2.72
CA TYR A 240 9.89 -13.58 -1.54
C TYR A 240 9.12 -14.86 -1.88
N GLU A 241 8.87 -15.66 -0.85
CA GLU A 241 7.95 -16.80 -0.89
C GLU A 241 6.85 -16.59 0.14
N GLU A 242 5.65 -17.10 -0.15
CA GLU A 242 4.47 -16.99 0.70
C GLU A 242 3.89 -18.38 1.02
N PHE A 243 3.45 -18.56 2.26
CA PHE A 243 2.94 -19.81 2.80
C PHE A 243 1.67 -19.54 3.59
N LEU A 244 0.51 -19.92 3.05
CA LEU A 244 -0.80 -19.67 3.63
C LEU A 244 -1.11 -20.68 4.75
N THR A 245 -1.58 -20.18 5.88
CA THR A 245 -2.22 -20.96 6.95
C THR A 245 -3.73 -20.84 6.91
N GLU A 246 -4.26 -19.77 6.33
CA GLU A 246 -5.70 -19.53 6.18
C GLU A 246 -5.92 -18.72 4.92
N SER A 247 -6.90 -19.11 4.11
CA SER A 247 -7.20 -18.41 2.85
C SER A 247 -8.64 -18.66 2.44
N CYS A 248 -9.43 -17.60 2.31
CA CYS A 248 -10.77 -17.73 1.76
C CYS A 248 -10.72 -17.96 0.25
N LEU A 249 -9.75 -17.36 -0.45
CA LEU A 249 -9.61 -17.49 -1.89
C LEU A 249 -9.19 -18.92 -2.31
N GLU A 250 -8.29 -19.54 -1.56
CA GLU A 250 -7.79 -20.91 -1.81
C GLU A 250 -8.61 -21.99 -1.08
N ASN A 251 -9.67 -21.60 -0.36
CA ASN A 251 -10.47 -22.48 0.49
C ASN A 251 -9.62 -23.24 1.54
N ILE A 252 -8.62 -22.57 2.12
CA ILE A 252 -7.77 -23.12 3.19
C ILE A 252 -8.39 -22.74 4.53
N TYR A 253 -8.97 -23.74 5.19
CA TYR A 253 -9.55 -23.64 6.53
C TYR A 253 -9.02 -24.77 7.42
N ASP A 254 -9.07 -24.59 8.74
CA ASP A 254 -8.72 -25.60 9.75
C ASP A 254 -7.27 -26.14 9.68
N THR A 255 -6.32 -25.28 9.30
CA THR A 255 -4.89 -25.63 9.32
C THR A 255 -4.46 -26.02 10.74
N LYS A 256 -3.87 -27.21 10.87
CA LYS A 256 -3.40 -27.71 12.16
C LYS A 256 -2.00 -27.19 12.45
N GLU A 257 -1.85 -26.43 13.52
CA GLU A 257 -0.57 -25.96 14.04
C GLU A 257 -0.01 -26.92 15.10
N THR A 258 1.27 -27.26 14.99
CA THR A 258 2.03 -27.96 16.04
C THR A 258 3.30 -27.17 16.36
N LYS A 259 3.52 -26.89 17.66
CA LYS A 259 4.67 -26.13 18.14
C LYS A 259 5.71 -27.06 18.75
N SER A 260 6.97 -26.85 18.41
CA SER A 260 8.10 -27.39 19.19
C SER A 260 8.08 -26.85 20.62
N LYS A 261 8.69 -27.58 21.56
CA LYS A 261 8.75 -27.19 22.99
C LYS A 261 9.37 -25.81 23.21
N ASP A 262 10.31 -25.40 22.36
CA ASP A 262 10.98 -24.10 22.44
C ASP A 262 10.35 -23.01 21.53
N LYS A 263 9.24 -23.34 20.85
CA LYS A 263 8.51 -22.48 19.90
C LYS A 263 9.37 -21.91 18.75
N LYS A 264 10.55 -22.47 18.49
CA LYS A 264 11.42 -22.02 17.38
C LYS A 264 11.03 -22.66 16.06
N MET A 265 10.40 -23.82 16.12
CA MET A 265 9.85 -24.54 14.97
C MET A 265 8.33 -24.61 15.10
N LEU A 266 7.61 -24.14 14.08
CA LEU A 266 6.15 -24.21 13.96
C LEU A 266 5.81 -25.03 12.73
N THR A 267 5.11 -26.14 12.89
CA THR A 267 4.69 -27.00 11.77
C THR A 267 3.20 -26.81 11.52
N PHE A 268 2.86 -26.55 10.26
CA PHE A 268 1.50 -26.35 9.79
C PHE A 268 1.14 -27.46 8.81
N LYS A 269 0.01 -28.13 9.05
CA LYS A 269 -0.57 -29.09 8.12
C LYS A 269 -1.80 -28.48 7.46
N VAL A 270 -1.68 -28.23 6.16
CA VAL A 270 -2.73 -27.69 5.32
C VAL A 270 -3.41 -28.86 4.60
N ASN A 271 -4.73 -28.97 4.77
CA ASN A 271 -5.52 -30.02 4.14
C ASN A 271 -5.64 -29.78 2.63
N LYS A 272 -6.02 -30.82 1.89
CA LYS A 272 -6.31 -30.70 0.46
C LYS A 272 -7.50 -29.76 0.28
N THR A 273 -7.37 -28.80 -0.63
CA THR A 273 -8.47 -27.95 -1.09
C THR A 273 -8.90 -28.38 -2.49
N GLU A 274 -9.91 -27.71 -3.05
CA GLU A 274 -10.31 -27.94 -4.44
C GLU A 274 -9.19 -27.57 -5.44
N SER A 275 -8.41 -26.53 -5.13
CA SER A 275 -7.34 -25.99 -5.97
C SER A 275 -5.95 -26.57 -5.66
N THR A 276 -5.71 -27.05 -4.43
CA THR A 276 -4.36 -27.43 -3.98
C THR A 276 -4.31 -28.78 -3.27
N SER A 277 -3.25 -29.54 -3.52
CA SER A 277 -2.97 -30.78 -2.77
C SER A 277 -2.61 -30.44 -1.32
N ALA A 278 -2.89 -31.36 -0.39
CA ALA A 278 -2.45 -31.21 0.99
C ALA A 278 -0.93 -31.02 1.05
N TYR A 279 -0.46 -30.21 1.99
CA TYR A 279 0.96 -29.99 2.21
C TYR A 279 1.26 -29.68 3.67
N ILE A 280 2.51 -29.89 4.04
CA ILE A 280 3.03 -29.51 5.35
C ILE A 280 4.12 -28.47 5.13
N PHE A 281 4.17 -27.45 5.97
CA PHE A 281 5.34 -26.59 6.03
C PHE A 281 5.76 -26.32 7.45
N THR A 282 7.07 -26.15 7.62
CA THR A 282 7.68 -25.87 8.92
C THR A 282 8.39 -24.53 8.87
N VAL A 283 7.98 -23.62 9.75
CA VAL A 283 8.58 -22.31 9.98
C VAL A 283 9.67 -22.46 11.02
N ASP A 284 10.91 -22.17 10.62
CA ASP A 284 12.06 -22.03 11.50
C ASP A 284 12.27 -20.55 11.81
N VAL A 285 11.77 -20.13 12.98
CA VAL A 285 11.83 -18.76 13.45
C VAL A 285 13.27 -18.32 13.66
N LYS A 286 14.16 -19.20 14.12
CA LYS A 286 15.56 -18.85 14.40
C LYS A 286 16.31 -18.53 13.11
N ASN A 287 16.08 -19.33 12.07
CA ASN A 287 16.77 -19.19 10.78
C ASN A 287 15.99 -18.34 9.77
N ALA A 288 14.85 -17.77 10.17
CA ALA A 288 13.95 -16.99 9.32
C ALA A 288 13.65 -17.70 7.99
N SER A 289 13.22 -18.97 8.07
CA SER A 289 13.03 -19.80 6.89
C SER A 289 11.82 -20.70 7.01
N VAL A 290 11.26 -21.09 5.87
CA VAL A 290 10.15 -22.03 5.79
C VAL A 290 10.56 -23.18 4.89
N ARG A 291 10.25 -24.42 5.30
CA ARG A 291 10.45 -25.62 4.48
C ARG A 291 9.11 -26.27 4.22
N LYS A 292 8.75 -26.43 2.95
CA LYS A 292 7.55 -27.14 2.51
C LYS A 292 7.88 -28.59 2.19
N SER A 293 7.07 -29.52 2.68
CA SER A 293 7.10 -30.94 2.33
C SER A 293 5.74 -31.36 1.78
N LYS A 294 5.76 -32.35 0.87
CA LYS A 294 4.54 -33.02 0.39
C LYS A 294 3.94 -33.88 1.50
#